data_AF-A0A7H1MAF6-F1
#
_entry.id   AF-A0A7H1MAF6-F1
#
_cell.length_a   1.000
_cell.length_b   1.000
_cell.length_c   1.000
_cell.angle_alpha   90.00
_cell.angle_beta   90.00
_cell.angle_gamma   90.00
#
_symmetry.space_group_name_H-M   'P 1'
#
loop_
_entity.id
_entity.type
_entity.pdbx_description
1 polymer ?
#
loop_
_entity_poly.entity_id
_entity_poly.type
_entity_poly.pdbx_seq_one_letter_code
_entity_poly.pdbx_strand_id
1 'polypeptide(L)'
;MFAVSSVEATKLYYEALKQLQQDAAQPLKIATIFSFTANEEQNAVGDIVDEDFEISAMDASAKEFLAYAIQDYNAAFRANYRVESQAFQNYYRDLSLRVKNQEVDLLIVVGMFLTGFDAPTLNTLFVDKNLRYHGLLQIYSRTNRIHNATKTFGNIVTFRDLEQATVDAITLFGNSQTRNVVLEKSYQEYMEGYTDAQTGEARRGYLEVVTELQQRFPDPGNIVTEKDKRDFAKLFGEFLCAGHILQNYDEFAALQAFQQLDTGDHAAIEAFKEKYYLTNEDMQAMQAVEIPGARVIQDYRSAYNDIREWLRREKVGNEAAQSSLNWRAVFPVYPARTTV
;
A
#
# COMPACT_ATOMS: atom_id res chain seq x y z
N MET A 1 -7.42 3.83 -4.31
CA MET A 1 -8.72 3.81 -5.02
C MET A 1 -9.69 2.92 -4.25
N PHE A 2 -11.00 3.15 -4.36
CA PHE A 2 -12.04 2.33 -3.73
C PHE A 2 -13.09 1.91 -4.75
N ALA A 3 -13.08 0.62 -5.12
CA ALA A 3 -14.04 0.04 -6.03
C ALA A 3 -15.27 -0.47 -5.27
N VAL A 4 -16.45 0.04 -5.61
CA VAL A 4 -17.71 -0.29 -4.92
C VAL A 4 -18.72 -0.96 -5.84
N SER A 5 -19.70 -1.61 -5.23
CA SER A 5 -20.65 -2.46 -5.95
C SER A 5 -21.65 -1.69 -6.82
N SER A 6 -22.09 -0.51 -6.37
CA SER A 6 -23.15 0.26 -7.04
C SER A 6 -23.03 1.77 -6.80
N VAL A 7 -23.78 2.55 -7.57
CA VAL A 7 -23.94 4.00 -7.36
C VAL A 7 -24.47 4.32 -5.97
N GLU A 8 -25.40 3.51 -5.45
CA GLU A 8 -25.94 3.73 -4.10
C GLU A 8 -24.89 3.52 -3.01
N ALA A 9 -24.05 2.48 -3.15
CA ALA A 9 -22.91 2.28 -2.26
C ALA A 9 -21.95 3.47 -2.33
N THR A 10 -21.66 3.99 -3.53
CA THR A 10 -20.84 5.19 -3.71
C THR A 10 -21.37 6.38 -2.90
N LYS A 11 -22.68 6.64 -2.93
CA LYS A 11 -23.29 7.75 -2.16
C LYS A 11 -23.05 7.58 -0.67
N LEU A 12 -23.39 6.41 -0.14
CA LEU A 12 -23.25 6.10 1.29
C LEU A 12 -21.81 6.22 1.76
N TYR A 13 -20.85 5.65 1.01
CA TYR A 13 -19.44 5.74 1.36
C TYR A 13 -18.91 7.17 1.30
N TYR A 14 -19.26 7.94 0.27
CA TYR A 14 -18.81 9.32 0.14
C TYR A 14 -19.33 10.20 1.29
N GLU A 15 -20.62 10.08 1.62
CA GLU A 15 -21.23 10.82 2.73
C GLU A 15 -20.64 10.42 4.08
N ALA A 16 -20.51 9.12 4.35
CA ALA A 16 -19.93 8.61 5.59
C ALA A 16 -18.48 9.10 5.76
N LEU A 17 -17.65 8.99 4.72
CA LEU A 17 -16.27 9.46 4.77
C LEU A 17 -16.17 10.98 4.92
N LYS A 18 -17.10 11.74 4.35
CA LYS A 18 -17.16 13.19 4.55
C LYS A 18 -17.54 13.54 5.99
N GLN A 19 -18.49 12.81 6.58
CA GLN A 19 -18.91 13.00 7.97
C GLN A 19 -17.79 12.66 8.96
N LEU A 20 -17.10 11.53 8.76
CA LEU A 20 -16.01 11.07 9.62
C LEU A 20 -14.80 12.03 9.61
N GLN A 21 -14.68 12.89 8.61
CA GLN A 21 -13.56 13.82 8.46
C GLN A 21 -13.86 15.25 8.92
N GLN A 22 -15.05 15.54 9.45
CA GLN A 22 -15.43 16.91 9.86
C GLN A 22 -14.47 17.50 10.90
N ASP A 23 -13.96 16.67 11.82
CA ASP A 23 -13.03 17.07 12.87
C ASP A 23 -11.56 16.68 12.55
N ALA A 24 -11.28 16.21 11.33
CA ALA A 24 -9.95 15.79 10.96
C ALA A 24 -9.04 17.00 10.75
N ALA A 25 -7.88 17.02 11.43
CA ALA A 25 -6.89 18.09 11.27
C ALA A 25 -6.32 18.17 9.84
N GLN A 26 -6.26 17.04 9.14
CA GLN A 26 -5.87 16.94 7.73
C GLN A 26 -6.84 15.99 7.01
N PRO A 27 -7.96 16.51 6.45
CA PRO A 27 -8.91 15.68 5.73
C PRO A 27 -8.31 15.23 4.39
N LEU A 28 -8.61 13.99 4.01
CA LEU A 28 -8.30 13.42 2.71
C LEU A 28 -9.15 14.08 1.63
N LYS A 29 -8.54 14.29 0.46
CA LYS A 29 -9.24 14.76 -0.73
C LYS A 29 -9.90 13.57 -1.42
N ILE A 30 -11.21 13.45 -1.18
CA ILE A 30 -12.03 12.37 -1.73
C ILE A 30 -12.80 12.86 -2.95
N ALA A 31 -12.69 12.11 -4.05
CA ALA A 31 -13.47 12.32 -5.25
C ALA A 31 -14.25 11.06 -5.63
N THR A 32 -15.29 11.24 -6.44
CA THR A 32 -16.08 10.14 -6.96
C THR A 32 -16.49 10.43 -8.40
N ILE A 33 -16.68 9.36 -9.17
CA ILE A 33 -17.15 9.42 -10.54
C ILE A 33 -17.84 8.11 -10.91
N PHE A 34 -18.96 8.26 -11.60
CA PHE A 34 -19.75 7.18 -12.16
C PHE A 34 -20.69 7.76 -13.22
N SER A 35 -21.11 6.92 -14.16
CA SER A 35 -22.23 7.15 -15.05
C SER A 35 -23.22 5.99 -14.92
N PHE A 36 -24.25 5.95 -15.76
CA PHE A 36 -25.22 4.88 -15.74
C PHE A 36 -25.36 4.27 -17.12
N THR A 37 -25.07 2.98 -17.20
CA THR A 37 -25.44 2.16 -18.35
C THR A 37 -26.76 1.43 -18.01
N ALA A 38 -27.83 1.85 -18.68
CA ALA A 38 -29.13 1.19 -18.61
C ALA A 38 -29.05 -0.10 -19.40
N ASN A 39 -28.77 -1.22 -18.73
CA ASN A 39 -28.65 -2.55 -19.34
C ASN A 39 -27.51 -2.69 -20.36
N GLU A 40 -26.40 -3.25 -19.92
CA GLU A 40 -25.72 -4.25 -20.77
C GLU A 40 -25.72 -5.56 -20.00
N GLU A 41 -26.20 -6.62 -20.63
CA GLU A 41 -26.07 -7.98 -20.11
C GLU A 41 -24.61 -8.21 -19.74
N GLN A 42 -24.32 -8.76 -18.56
CA GLN A 42 -22.99 -9.31 -18.29
C GLN A 42 -22.74 -10.39 -19.34
N ASN A 43 -22.00 -10.06 -20.40
CA ASN A 43 -21.72 -10.96 -21.51
C ASN A 43 -21.03 -12.24 -21.01
N ALA A 44 -20.20 -12.11 -19.96
CA ALA A 44 -19.65 -13.22 -19.21
C ALA A 44 -19.53 -12.93 -17.70
N VAL A 45 -19.49 -13.99 -16.89
CA VAL A 45 -19.19 -13.90 -15.46
C VAL A 45 -17.77 -13.33 -15.29
N GLY A 46 -17.67 -12.19 -14.61
CA GLY A 46 -16.39 -11.53 -14.32
C GLY A 46 -16.09 -10.30 -15.19
N ASP A 47 -16.93 -9.99 -16.19
CA ASP A 47 -16.83 -8.74 -16.93
C ASP A 47 -17.12 -7.54 -16.01
N ILE A 48 -16.29 -6.51 -16.14
CA ILE A 48 -16.57 -5.19 -15.58
C ILE A 48 -17.36 -4.44 -16.64
N VAL A 49 -18.52 -3.90 -16.25
CA VAL A 49 -19.33 -3.07 -17.14
C VAL A 49 -18.54 -1.82 -17.47
N ASP A 50 -18.23 -1.61 -18.76
CA ASP A 50 -17.62 -0.37 -19.21
C ASP A 50 -18.69 0.72 -19.16
N GLU A 51 -18.44 1.73 -18.32
CA GLU A 51 -19.29 2.90 -18.17
C GLU A 51 -18.97 3.92 -19.28
N ASP A 52 -19.99 4.33 -20.04
CA ASP A 52 -19.84 5.39 -21.03
C ASP A 52 -19.91 6.80 -20.39
N PHE A 53 -19.83 7.83 -21.22
CA PHE A 53 -19.97 9.22 -20.76
C PHE A 53 -21.42 9.73 -20.85
N GLU A 54 -22.41 8.86 -21.06
CA GLU A 54 -23.82 9.26 -21.12
C GLU A 54 -24.44 9.33 -19.72
N ILE A 55 -24.76 10.55 -19.32
CA ILE A 55 -25.33 10.87 -18.01
C ILE A 55 -26.85 10.96 -18.11
N SER A 56 -27.40 11.08 -19.33
CA SER A 56 -28.84 11.21 -19.59
C SER A 56 -29.66 10.07 -19.04
N ALA A 57 -29.11 8.85 -19.04
CA ALA A 57 -29.78 7.65 -18.56
C ALA A 57 -29.82 7.50 -17.04
N MET A 58 -29.06 8.32 -16.28
CA MET A 58 -29.05 8.26 -14.82
C MET A 58 -30.38 8.73 -14.21
N ASP A 59 -30.79 8.10 -13.10
CA ASP A 59 -31.93 8.57 -12.30
C ASP A 59 -31.65 9.94 -11.66
N ALA A 60 -32.72 10.62 -11.22
CA ALA A 60 -32.63 11.97 -10.69
C ALA A 60 -31.74 12.06 -9.43
N SER A 61 -31.85 11.09 -8.52
CA SER A 61 -31.06 11.08 -7.27
C SER A 61 -29.57 10.88 -7.56
N ALA A 62 -29.23 9.98 -8.49
CA ALA A 62 -27.84 9.78 -8.92
C ALA A 62 -27.24 11.03 -9.57
N LYS A 63 -28.00 11.73 -10.42
CA LYS A 63 -27.57 12.99 -11.04
C LYS A 63 -27.37 14.11 -10.03
N GLU A 64 -28.30 14.26 -9.09
CA GLU A 64 -28.23 15.26 -8.02
C GLU A 64 -26.99 15.03 -7.14
N PHE A 65 -26.74 13.77 -6.76
CA PHE A 65 -25.56 13.42 -5.98
C PHE A 65 -24.26 13.66 -6.77
N LEU A 66 -24.20 13.30 -8.05
CA LEU A 66 -23.03 13.56 -8.88
C LEU A 66 -22.76 15.06 -9.02
N ALA A 67 -23.81 15.88 -9.16
CA ALA A 67 -23.69 17.34 -9.17
C ALA A 67 -23.10 17.87 -7.85
N TYR A 68 -23.58 17.35 -6.72
CA TYR A 68 -23.07 17.68 -5.40
C TYR A 68 -21.58 17.30 -5.26
N ALA A 69 -21.19 16.09 -5.65
CA ALA A 69 -19.79 15.66 -5.59
C ALA A 69 -18.87 16.48 -6.51
N ILE A 70 -19.34 16.86 -7.70
CA ILE A 70 -18.60 17.75 -8.61
C ILE A 70 -18.49 19.17 -8.04
N GLN A 71 -19.51 19.65 -7.33
CA GLN A 71 -19.45 20.93 -6.64
C GLN A 71 -18.41 20.91 -5.51
N ASP A 72 -18.36 19.85 -4.72
CA ASP A 72 -17.32 19.63 -3.70
C ASP A 72 -15.92 19.62 -4.34
N TYR A 73 -15.76 18.90 -5.46
CA TYR A 73 -14.52 18.86 -6.22
C TYR A 73 -14.11 20.24 -6.74
N ASN A 74 -15.05 20.99 -7.31
CA ASN A 74 -14.82 22.35 -7.79
C ASN A 74 -14.35 23.28 -6.67
N ALA A 75 -14.94 23.16 -5.48
CA ALA A 75 -14.53 23.93 -4.30
C ALA A 75 -13.12 23.56 -3.84
N ALA A 76 -12.79 22.27 -3.78
CA ALA A 76 -11.49 21.77 -3.35
C ALA A 76 -10.35 22.15 -4.32
N PHE A 77 -10.60 22.09 -5.63
CA PHE A 77 -9.58 22.27 -6.66
C PHE A 77 -9.68 23.59 -7.44
N ARG A 78 -10.59 24.49 -7.04
CA ARG A 78 -10.88 25.77 -7.71
C ARG A 78 -11.19 25.58 -9.21
N ALA A 79 -12.05 24.62 -9.50
CA ALA A 79 -12.50 24.30 -10.85
C ALA A 79 -13.97 24.69 -11.07
N ASN A 80 -14.50 24.44 -12.28
CA ASN A 80 -15.89 24.78 -12.64
C ASN A 80 -16.50 23.76 -13.61
N TYR A 81 -16.45 22.49 -13.23
CA TYR A 81 -17.08 21.40 -13.98
C TYR A 81 -18.58 21.28 -13.69
N ARG A 82 -19.32 20.66 -14.61
CA ARG A 82 -20.79 20.46 -14.54
C ARG A 82 -21.16 19.06 -15.02
N VAL A 83 -22.39 18.64 -14.72
CA VAL A 83 -22.98 17.33 -15.05
C VAL A 83 -23.51 17.27 -16.50
N GLU A 84 -23.00 18.11 -17.39
CA GLU A 84 -23.36 18.15 -18.81
C GLU A 84 -22.33 17.35 -19.62
N SER A 85 -22.72 16.63 -20.68
CA SER A 85 -21.86 15.61 -21.32
C SER A 85 -20.43 16.08 -21.69
N GLN A 86 -20.27 17.25 -22.31
CA GLN A 86 -18.94 17.79 -22.61
C GLN A 86 -18.18 18.25 -21.36
N ALA A 87 -18.87 18.81 -20.37
CA ALA A 87 -18.27 19.25 -19.12
C ALA A 87 -17.82 18.05 -18.25
N PHE A 88 -18.56 16.95 -18.31
CA PHE A 88 -18.25 15.71 -17.60
C PHE A 88 -17.04 14.98 -18.18
N GLN A 89 -16.87 14.97 -19.51
CA GLN A 89 -15.63 14.47 -20.12
C GLN A 89 -14.40 15.27 -19.67
N ASN A 90 -14.55 16.60 -19.54
CA ASN A 90 -13.47 17.44 -19.02
C ASN A 90 -13.20 17.18 -17.53
N TYR A 91 -14.25 16.92 -16.73
CA TYR A 91 -14.12 16.47 -15.35
C TYR A 91 -13.36 15.15 -15.25
N TYR A 92 -13.73 14.14 -16.04
CA TYR A 92 -13.05 12.85 -16.09
C TYR A 92 -11.55 13.01 -16.41
N ARG A 93 -11.21 13.84 -17.40
CA ARG A 93 -9.82 14.09 -17.80
C ARG A 93 -9.01 14.79 -16.70
N ASP A 94 -9.58 15.81 -16.07
CA ASP A 94 -8.93 16.52 -14.97
C ASP A 94 -8.74 15.61 -13.76
N LEU A 95 -9.79 14.88 -13.37
CA LEU A 95 -9.76 13.92 -12.28
C LEU A 95 -8.68 12.84 -12.50
N SER A 96 -8.59 12.30 -13.72
CA SER A 96 -7.56 11.34 -14.13
C SER A 96 -6.14 11.89 -13.90
N LEU A 97 -5.89 13.14 -14.30
CA LEU A 97 -4.59 13.79 -14.10
C LEU A 97 -4.30 14.04 -12.61
N ARG A 98 -5.28 14.51 -11.85
CA ARG A 98 -5.13 14.78 -10.42
C ARG A 98 -4.86 13.53 -9.59
N VAL A 99 -5.52 12.41 -9.91
CA VAL A 99 -5.24 11.13 -9.27
C VAL A 99 -3.81 10.68 -9.59
N LYS A 100 -3.34 10.81 -10.84
CA LYS A 100 -1.95 10.48 -11.20
C LYS A 100 -0.93 11.36 -10.48
N ASN A 101 -1.26 12.64 -10.29
CA ASN A 101 -0.42 13.62 -9.61
C ASN A 101 -0.54 13.60 -8.08
N GLN A 102 -1.28 12.64 -7.51
CA GLN A 102 -1.52 12.54 -6.05
C GLN A 102 -2.20 13.78 -5.45
N GLU A 103 -3.01 14.48 -6.24
CA GLU A 103 -3.81 15.60 -5.76
C GLU A 103 -5.15 15.13 -5.17
N VAL A 104 -5.60 13.92 -5.54
CA VAL A 104 -6.76 13.22 -4.97
C VAL A 104 -6.23 11.99 -4.22
N ASP A 105 -6.54 11.91 -2.94
CA ASP A 105 -6.05 10.85 -2.05
C ASP A 105 -6.88 9.57 -2.17
N LEU A 106 -8.20 9.71 -2.33
CA LEU A 106 -9.13 8.59 -2.48
C LEU A 106 -10.14 8.86 -3.61
N LEU A 107 -10.14 7.97 -4.60
CA LEU A 107 -11.14 7.94 -5.66
C LEU A 107 -12.10 6.77 -5.43
N ILE A 108 -13.38 7.06 -5.25
CA ILE A 108 -14.46 6.06 -5.18
C ILE A 108 -15.03 5.85 -6.58
N VAL A 109 -15.11 4.60 -7.03
CA VAL A 109 -15.55 4.23 -8.39
C VAL A 109 -16.44 2.99 -8.41
N VAL A 110 -17.36 2.91 -9.38
CA VAL A 110 -18.20 1.72 -9.60
C VAL A 110 -17.57 0.78 -10.63
N GLY A 111 -17.31 1.29 -11.84
CA GLY A 111 -16.70 0.62 -12.98
C GLY A 111 -15.68 1.51 -13.72
N MET A 112 -15.86 2.83 -13.69
CA MET A 112 -14.87 3.77 -14.24
C MET A 112 -13.49 3.62 -13.59
N PHE A 113 -12.44 3.84 -14.38
CA PHE A 113 -11.02 3.74 -13.99
C PHE A 113 -10.54 2.33 -13.57
N LEU A 114 -11.42 1.32 -13.59
CA LEU A 114 -11.04 -0.07 -13.34
C LEU A 114 -10.39 -0.71 -14.58
N THR A 115 -10.76 -0.24 -15.77
CA THR A 115 -10.14 -0.58 -17.06
C THR A 115 -9.39 0.64 -17.62
N GLY A 116 -8.27 0.41 -18.32
CA GLY A 116 -7.54 1.46 -19.07
C GLY A 116 -6.80 2.55 -18.27
N PHE A 117 -7.10 2.75 -16.98
CA PHE A 117 -6.41 3.75 -16.15
C PHE A 117 -5.04 3.26 -15.66
N ASP A 118 -4.06 4.16 -15.67
CA ASP A 118 -2.69 3.84 -15.27
C ASP A 118 -2.09 4.96 -14.42
N ALA A 119 -1.80 4.64 -13.16
CA ALA A 119 -1.17 5.53 -12.19
C ALA A 119 -0.09 4.75 -11.40
N PRO A 120 1.20 4.88 -11.78
CA PRO A 120 2.29 4.13 -11.13
C PRO A 120 2.38 4.36 -9.61
N THR A 121 1.97 5.55 -9.16
CA THR A 121 1.94 5.96 -7.76
C THR A 121 0.81 5.34 -6.95
N LEU A 122 -0.21 4.76 -7.59
CA LEU A 122 -1.33 4.12 -6.92
C LEU A 122 -0.92 2.73 -6.41
N ASN A 123 -0.85 2.57 -5.10
CA ASN A 123 -0.46 1.32 -4.45
C ASN A 123 -1.64 0.56 -3.83
N THR A 124 -2.67 1.25 -3.34
CA THR A 124 -3.75 0.62 -2.58
C THR A 124 -5.10 0.68 -3.31
N LEU A 125 -5.75 -0.48 -3.38
CA LEU A 125 -7.11 -0.62 -3.84
C LEU A 125 -7.97 -1.25 -2.74
N PHE A 126 -8.98 -0.50 -2.30
CA PHE A 126 -10.06 -0.99 -1.48
C PHE A 126 -11.17 -1.56 -2.37
N VAL A 127 -11.78 -2.67 -1.97
CA VAL A 127 -12.78 -3.38 -2.78
C VAL A 127 -13.98 -3.78 -1.94
N ASP A 128 -15.13 -3.17 -2.21
CA ASP A 128 -16.46 -3.65 -1.80
C ASP A 128 -17.29 -3.98 -3.06
N LYS A 129 -16.77 -4.92 -3.86
CA LYS A 129 -17.41 -5.37 -5.10
C LYS A 129 -17.16 -6.86 -5.30
N ASN A 130 -18.16 -7.57 -5.81
CA ASN A 130 -18.00 -8.98 -6.20
C ASN A 130 -17.20 -9.04 -7.51
N LEU A 131 -15.89 -9.23 -7.42
CA LEU A 131 -14.99 -9.39 -8.56
C LEU A 131 -14.80 -10.87 -8.88
N ARG A 132 -14.71 -11.22 -10.17
CA ARG A 132 -14.50 -12.60 -10.61
C ARG A 132 -13.56 -12.66 -11.81
N TYR A 133 -12.79 -13.74 -11.90
CA TYR A 133 -11.97 -14.09 -13.06
C TYR A 133 -11.13 -12.93 -13.61
N HIS A 134 -11.29 -12.61 -14.89
CA HIS A 134 -10.45 -11.62 -15.57
C HIS A 134 -10.68 -10.19 -15.05
N GLY A 135 -11.90 -9.80 -14.69
CA GLY A 135 -12.17 -8.48 -14.10
C GLY A 135 -11.45 -8.28 -12.77
N LEU A 136 -11.36 -9.35 -11.96
CA LEU A 136 -10.57 -9.34 -10.72
C LEU A 136 -9.09 -9.06 -11.02
N LEU A 137 -8.48 -9.80 -11.94
CA LEU A 137 -7.07 -9.61 -12.29
C LEU A 137 -6.79 -8.25 -12.94
N GLN A 138 -7.69 -7.76 -13.79
CA GLN A 138 -7.58 -6.42 -14.39
C GLN A 138 -7.55 -5.34 -13.33
N ILE A 139 -8.46 -5.41 -12.36
CA ILE A 139 -8.56 -4.47 -11.25
C ILE A 139 -7.33 -4.56 -10.34
N TYR A 140 -6.89 -5.77 -9.96
CA TYR A 140 -5.71 -5.94 -9.11
C TYR A 140 -4.45 -5.43 -9.81
N SER A 141 -4.36 -5.58 -11.14
CA SER A 141 -3.25 -5.02 -11.92
C SER A 141 -3.16 -3.48 -11.91
N ARG A 142 -4.15 -2.75 -11.36
CA ARG A 142 -4.07 -1.29 -11.22
C ARG A 142 -3.06 -0.86 -10.17
N THR A 143 -2.79 -1.70 -9.17
CA THR A 143 -1.88 -1.39 -8.07
C THR A 143 -0.45 -1.90 -8.31
N ASN A 144 -0.25 -2.87 -9.20
CA ASN A 144 1.04 -3.58 -9.37
C ASN A 144 2.06 -2.89 -10.32
N ARG A 145 1.82 -1.64 -10.72
CA ARG A 145 2.75 -0.87 -11.55
C ARG A 145 4.02 -0.54 -10.78
N ILE A 146 5.17 -0.91 -11.35
CA ILE A 146 6.50 -0.59 -10.82
C ILE A 146 6.69 0.94 -10.81
N HIS A 147 7.07 1.49 -9.66
CA HIS A 147 7.32 2.92 -9.52
C HIS A 147 8.75 3.19 -9.05
N ASN A 148 9.04 2.84 -7.80
CA ASN A 148 10.31 3.08 -7.15
C ASN A 148 10.49 2.07 -6.01
N ALA A 149 11.70 2.05 -5.46
CA ALA A 149 12.11 1.12 -4.42
C ALA A 149 11.18 1.09 -3.20
N THR A 150 10.42 2.15 -2.96
CA THR A 150 9.47 2.21 -1.86
C THR A 150 8.17 1.46 -2.11
N LYS A 151 7.85 1.13 -3.36
CA LYS A 151 6.64 0.37 -3.71
C LYS A 151 7.03 -1.06 -4.02
N THR A 152 6.86 -1.94 -3.04
CA THR A 152 7.22 -3.36 -3.16
C THR A 152 6.18 -4.16 -3.94
N PHE A 153 4.90 -3.95 -3.64
CA PHE A 153 3.74 -4.60 -4.24
C PHE A 153 2.50 -3.69 -4.16
N GLY A 154 1.39 -4.10 -4.76
CA GLY A 154 0.12 -3.41 -4.66
C GLY A 154 -0.76 -3.96 -3.54
N ASN A 155 -1.29 -3.12 -2.65
CA ASN A 155 -2.15 -3.56 -1.56
C ASN A 155 -3.60 -3.69 -2.05
N ILE A 156 -4.18 -4.89 -1.91
CA ILE A 156 -5.61 -5.12 -2.17
C ILE A 156 -6.32 -5.39 -0.85
N VAL A 157 -7.23 -4.51 -0.46
CA VAL A 157 -8.01 -4.62 0.78
C VAL A 157 -9.46 -4.89 0.42
N THR A 158 -9.96 -6.09 0.74
CA THR A 158 -11.29 -6.54 0.33
C THR A 158 -12.24 -6.58 1.52
N PHE A 159 -13.43 -5.98 1.39
CA PHE A 159 -14.50 -6.03 2.40
C PHE A 159 -15.50 -7.15 2.16
N ARG A 160 -15.21 -8.03 1.19
CA ARG A 160 -15.94 -9.27 0.89
C ARG A 160 -14.94 -10.40 0.79
N ASP A 161 -15.39 -11.62 1.02
CA ASP A 161 -14.56 -12.80 0.79
C ASP A 161 -14.31 -12.97 -0.72
N LEU A 162 -13.09 -12.64 -1.13
CA LEU A 162 -12.60 -12.77 -2.51
C LEU A 162 -11.37 -13.69 -2.59
N GLU A 163 -11.01 -14.41 -1.52
CA GLU A 163 -9.81 -15.24 -1.52
C GLU A 163 -9.94 -16.37 -2.54
N GLN A 164 -11.02 -17.15 -2.45
CA GLN A 164 -11.27 -18.24 -3.38
C GLN A 164 -11.40 -17.73 -4.82
N ALA A 165 -12.10 -16.61 -5.02
CA ALA A 165 -12.23 -16.00 -6.34
C ALA A 165 -10.88 -15.56 -6.93
N THR A 166 -9.96 -15.09 -6.08
CA THR A 166 -8.60 -14.72 -6.45
C THR A 166 -7.78 -15.96 -6.84
N VAL A 167 -7.86 -17.03 -6.04
CA VAL A 167 -7.21 -18.32 -6.35
C VAL A 167 -7.72 -18.89 -7.66
N ASP A 168 -9.04 -18.89 -7.87
CA ASP A 168 -9.67 -19.39 -9.09
C ASP A 168 -9.24 -18.58 -10.32
N ALA A 169 -9.21 -17.24 -10.19
CA ALA A 169 -8.76 -16.36 -11.26
C ALA A 169 -7.28 -16.61 -11.62
N ILE A 170 -6.38 -16.65 -10.64
CA ILE A 170 -4.95 -16.91 -10.89
C ILE A 170 -4.75 -18.30 -11.51
N THR A 171 -5.48 -19.30 -11.04
CA THR A 171 -5.40 -20.68 -11.57
C THR A 171 -5.91 -20.75 -13.00
N LEU A 172 -6.92 -19.97 -13.37
CA LEU A 172 -7.46 -19.94 -14.73
C LEU A 172 -6.46 -19.37 -15.75
N PHE A 173 -5.69 -18.35 -15.35
CA PHE A 173 -4.72 -17.67 -16.23
C PHE A 173 -3.27 -18.18 -16.07
N GLY A 174 -3.04 -19.17 -15.21
CA GLY A 174 -1.72 -19.69 -14.87
C GLY A 174 -1.72 -21.18 -14.52
N ASN A 175 -0.75 -21.60 -13.73
CA ASN A 175 -0.69 -22.94 -13.13
C ASN A 175 -0.71 -22.82 -11.59
N SER A 176 -0.79 -23.94 -10.87
CA SER A 176 -0.83 -23.93 -9.39
C SER A 176 0.40 -23.28 -8.74
N GLN A 177 1.53 -23.23 -9.44
CA GLN A 177 2.74 -22.54 -8.98
C GLN A 177 2.63 -21.01 -9.15
N THR A 178 1.81 -20.52 -10.08
CA THR A 178 1.58 -19.08 -10.33
C THR A 178 1.02 -18.36 -9.09
N ARG A 179 0.26 -19.04 -8.23
CA ARG A 179 -0.23 -18.47 -6.96
C ARG A 179 0.91 -17.91 -6.09
N ASN A 180 1.95 -18.73 -5.90
CA ASN A 180 3.10 -18.38 -5.05
C ASN A 180 3.99 -17.29 -5.67
N VAL A 181 3.74 -16.95 -6.93
CA VAL A 181 4.47 -15.92 -7.69
C VAL A 181 3.73 -14.59 -7.68
N VAL A 182 2.40 -14.62 -7.72
CA VAL A 182 1.55 -13.44 -7.87
C VAL A 182 1.15 -12.84 -6.53
N LEU A 183 0.85 -13.70 -5.54
CA LEU A 183 0.47 -13.29 -4.20
C LEU A 183 1.70 -13.19 -3.30
N GLU A 184 1.72 -12.14 -2.48
CA GLU A 184 2.75 -11.97 -1.46
C GLU A 184 2.68 -13.02 -0.35
N LYS A 185 3.81 -13.16 0.36
CA LYS A 185 3.93 -14.08 1.50
C LYS A 185 3.12 -13.61 2.70
N SER A 186 2.86 -14.52 3.62
CA SER A 186 2.16 -14.19 4.87
C SER A 186 3.01 -13.30 5.78
N TYR A 187 2.34 -12.61 6.71
CA TYR A 187 3.01 -11.84 7.76
C TYR A 187 4.03 -12.70 8.53
N GLN A 188 3.64 -13.92 8.91
CA GLN A 188 4.51 -14.85 9.66
C GLN A 188 5.77 -15.22 8.88
N GLU A 189 5.65 -15.51 7.58
CA GLU A 189 6.81 -15.80 6.72
C GLU A 189 7.78 -14.61 6.65
N TYR A 190 7.30 -13.37 6.60
CA TYR A 190 8.17 -12.19 6.62
C TYR A 190 8.80 -11.93 8.01
N MET A 191 8.11 -12.31 9.09
CA MET A 191 8.62 -12.16 10.46
C MET A 191 9.68 -13.21 10.81
N GLU A 192 9.43 -14.47 10.47
CA GLU A 192 10.25 -15.62 10.86
C GLU A 192 11.26 -16.06 9.78
N GLY A 193 10.98 -15.73 8.51
CA GLY A 193 11.77 -16.14 7.36
C GLY A 193 11.09 -17.24 6.56
N TYR A 194 11.49 -17.37 5.29
CA TYR A 194 10.89 -18.34 4.36
C TYR A 194 11.90 -18.76 3.29
N THR A 195 11.63 -19.87 2.61
CA THR A 195 12.40 -20.27 1.42
C THR A 195 11.62 -19.87 0.18
N ASP A 196 12.25 -19.08 -0.69
CA ASP A 196 11.62 -18.64 -1.93
C ASP A 196 11.44 -19.85 -2.87
N ALA A 197 10.19 -20.16 -3.21
CA ALA A 197 9.88 -21.32 -4.04
C ALA A 197 10.38 -21.18 -5.48
N GLN A 198 10.64 -19.95 -5.96
CA GLN A 198 11.17 -19.71 -7.30
C GLN A 198 12.69 -19.83 -7.35
N THR A 199 13.38 -19.17 -6.41
CA THR A 199 14.85 -19.09 -6.44
C THR A 199 15.52 -20.19 -5.62
N GLY A 200 14.78 -20.84 -4.72
CA GLY A 200 15.32 -21.77 -3.73
C GLY A 200 16.15 -21.09 -2.64
N GLU A 201 16.21 -19.75 -2.62
CA GLU A 201 16.99 -18.99 -1.64
C GLU A 201 16.24 -18.87 -0.32
N ALA A 202 16.96 -19.14 0.78
CA ALA A 202 16.47 -18.81 2.12
C ALA A 202 16.46 -17.28 2.31
N ARG A 203 15.29 -16.75 2.68
CA ARG A 203 15.08 -15.36 3.06
C ARG A 203 14.95 -15.31 4.58
N ARG A 204 15.78 -14.46 5.19
CA ARG A 204 15.79 -14.25 6.63
C ARG A 204 14.57 -13.48 7.07
N GLY A 205 14.03 -13.84 8.23
CA GLY A 205 12.92 -13.13 8.84
C GLY A 205 13.35 -11.82 9.46
N TYR A 206 12.39 -10.91 9.64
CA TYR A 206 12.61 -9.65 10.33
C TYR A 206 13.18 -9.85 11.75
N LEU A 207 12.72 -10.85 12.50
CA LEU A 207 13.17 -11.12 13.88
C LEU A 207 14.63 -11.61 13.93
N GLU A 208 15.04 -12.43 12.96
CA GLU A 208 16.43 -12.87 12.83
C GLU A 208 17.36 -11.67 12.58
N VAL A 209 16.96 -10.78 11.66
CA VAL A 209 17.73 -9.57 11.33
C VAL A 209 17.81 -8.61 12.52
N VAL A 210 16.72 -8.44 13.27
CA VAL A 210 16.69 -7.63 14.50
C VAL A 210 17.65 -8.19 15.55
N THR A 211 17.59 -9.51 15.78
CA THR A 211 18.44 -10.20 16.75
C THR A 211 19.91 -10.05 16.38
N GLU A 212 20.27 -10.25 15.12
CA GLU A 212 21.64 -10.08 14.65
C GLU A 212 22.12 -8.62 14.77
N LEU A 213 21.26 -7.64 14.46
CA LEU A 213 21.59 -6.22 14.62
C LEU A 213 21.96 -5.89 16.06
N GLN A 214 21.14 -6.32 17.02
CA GLN A 214 21.38 -6.06 18.43
C GLN A 214 22.63 -6.79 18.97
N GLN A 215 22.90 -8.00 18.50
CA GLN A 215 24.07 -8.78 18.94
C GLN A 215 25.39 -8.26 18.35
N ARG A 216 25.40 -7.94 17.05
CA ARG A 216 26.63 -7.53 16.33
C ARG A 216 26.92 -6.04 16.45
N PHE A 217 25.88 -5.21 16.54
CA PHE A 217 25.99 -3.76 16.57
C PHE A 217 25.18 -3.14 17.72
N PRO A 218 25.41 -3.56 18.99
CA PRO A 218 24.66 -3.05 20.13
C PRO A 218 24.83 -1.54 20.34
N ASP A 219 25.96 -0.97 19.88
CA ASP A 219 26.23 0.47 19.88
C ASP A 219 26.51 0.95 18.45
N PRO A 220 25.50 1.51 17.75
CA PRO A 220 25.66 2.02 16.39
C PRO A 220 26.59 3.24 16.28
N GLY A 221 26.87 3.93 17.39
CA GLY A 221 27.79 5.06 17.41
C GLY A 221 29.26 4.66 17.27
N ASN A 222 29.59 3.38 17.47
CA ASN A 222 30.97 2.89 17.54
C ASN A 222 31.34 1.97 16.37
N ILE A 223 30.83 2.25 15.17
CA ILE A 223 31.13 1.49 13.95
C ILE A 223 32.30 2.14 13.20
N VAL A 224 33.52 1.68 13.48
CA VAL A 224 34.75 2.35 13.00
C VAL A 224 35.32 1.73 11.73
N THR A 225 35.50 0.40 11.69
CA THR A 225 36.23 -0.26 10.61
C THR A 225 35.42 -0.28 9.31
N GLU A 226 36.10 -0.24 8.16
CA GLU A 226 35.41 -0.27 6.86
C GLU A 226 34.59 -1.55 6.68
N LYS A 227 35.09 -2.68 7.17
CA LYS A 227 34.38 -3.96 7.16
C LYS A 227 33.09 -3.89 7.99
N ASP A 228 33.17 -3.36 9.21
CA ASP A 228 32.00 -3.26 10.09
C ASP A 228 30.96 -2.27 9.54
N LYS A 229 31.40 -1.16 8.94
CA LYS A 229 30.51 -0.24 8.23
C LYS A 229 29.77 -0.92 7.08
N ARG A 230 30.46 -1.77 6.31
CA ARG A 230 29.86 -2.53 5.21
C ARG A 230 28.85 -3.54 5.72
N ASP A 231 29.24 -4.33 6.71
CA ASP A 231 28.41 -5.39 7.28
C ASP A 231 27.16 -4.79 7.95
N PHE A 232 27.33 -3.70 8.70
CA PHE A 232 26.21 -2.94 9.28
C PHE A 232 25.29 -2.38 8.21
N ALA A 233 25.83 -1.68 7.19
CA ALA A 233 25.00 -1.08 6.15
C ALA A 233 24.22 -2.15 5.36
N LYS A 234 24.80 -3.33 5.15
CA LYS A 234 24.10 -4.46 4.52
C LYS A 234 22.97 -4.94 5.44
N LEU A 235 23.27 -5.26 6.69
CA LEU A 235 22.30 -5.82 7.64
C LEU A 235 21.17 -4.84 7.95
N PHE A 236 21.49 -3.56 8.17
CA PHE A 236 20.50 -2.51 8.39
C PHE A 236 19.68 -2.22 7.12
N GLY A 237 20.27 -2.37 5.93
CA GLY A 237 19.54 -2.34 4.67
C GLY A 237 18.47 -3.45 4.60
N GLU A 238 18.82 -4.67 5.01
CA GLU A 238 17.87 -5.79 5.09
C GLU A 238 16.75 -5.51 6.10
N PHE A 239 17.08 -4.94 7.26
CA PHE A 239 16.10 -4.50 8.26
C PHE A 239 15.12 -3.46 7.69
N LEU A 240 15.62 -2.44 7.00
CA LEU A 240 14.77 -1.43 6.37
C LEU A 240 13.87 -2.05 5.29
N CYS A 241 14.39 -3.01 4.52
CA CYS A 241 13.64 -3.70 3.48
C CYS A 241 12.49 -4.52 4.07
N ALA A 242 12.79 -5.39 5.03
CA ALA A 242 11.80 -6.20 5.71
C ALA A 242 10.76 -5.34 6.45
N GLY A 243 11.21 -4.31 7.17
CA GLY A 243 10.31 -3.39 7.86
C GLY A 243 9.38 -2.63 6.91
N HIS A 244 9.83 -2.26 5.71
CA HIS A 244 8.98 -1.61 4.72
C HIS A 244 7.92 -2.55 4.14
N ILE A 245 8.28 -3.80 3.85
CA ILE A 245 7.31 -4.82 3.42
C ILE A 245 6.24 -5.01 4.51
N LEU A 246 6.69 -5.18 5.75
CA LEU A 246 5.83 -5.42 6.90
C LEU A 246 4.89 -4.25 7.23
N GLN A 247 5.22 -3.01 6.85
CA GLN A 247 4.32 -1.85 7.01
C GLN A 247 2.99 -1.99 6.26
N ASN A 248 2.88 -2.90 5.30
CA ASN A 248 1.63 -3.18 4.60
C ASN A 248 0.72 -4.19 5.32
N TYR A 249 1.17 -4.76 6.45
CA TYR A 249 0.41 -5.74 7.24
C TYR A 249 -0.19 -5.10 8.49
N ASP A 250 -1.46 -5.39 8.73
CA ASP A 250 -2.22 -4.82 9.85
C ASP A 250 -1.62 -5.23 11.20
N GLU A 251 -1.14 -6.48 11.31
CA GLU A 251 -0.51 -7.03 12.51
C GLU A 251 0.77 -6.27 12.88
N PHE A 252 1.56 -5.89 11.87
CA PHE A 252 2.78 -5.12 12.11
C PHE A 252 2.47 -3.66 12.47
N ALA A 253 1.46 -3.06 11.85
CA ALA A 253 1.00 -1.72 12.21
C ALA A 253 0.50 -1.67 13.66
N ALA A 254 -0.25 -2.70 14.09
CA ALA A 254 -0.65 -2.88 15.49
C ALA A 254 0.58 -3.05 16.40
N LEU A 255 1.52 -3.92 16.04
CA LEU A 255 2.75 -4.15 16.81
C LEU A 255 3.58 -2.85 16.98
N GLN A 256 3.70 -2.03 15.95
CA GLN A 256 4.40 -0.74 16.04
C GLN A 256 3.68 0.26 16.94
N ALA A 257 2.34 0.33 16.85
CA ALA A 257 1.55 1.19 17.70
C ALA A 257 1.58 0.74 19.17
N PHE A 258 1.64 -0.58 19.42
CA PHE A 258 1.77 -1.16 20.74
C PHE A 258 3.06 -0.70 21.46
N GLN A 259 4.17 -0.48 20.73
CA GLN A 259 5.42 0.02 21.33
C GLN A 259 5.32 1.43 21.92
N GLN A 260 4.30 2.19 21.52
CA GLN A 260 4.06 3.55 22.01
C GLN A 260 2.94 3.61 23.06
N LEU A 261 2.27 2.48 23.30
CA LEU A 261 1.16 2.39 24.23
C LEU A 261 1.66 2.46 25.67
N ASP A 262 1.00 3.28 26.49
CA ASP A 262 1.22 3.25 27.93
C ASP A 262 0.55 2.01 28.53
N THR A 263 1.35 1.00 28.86
CA THR A 263 0.88 -0.27 29.44
C THR A 263 0.38 -0.12 30.88
N GLY A 264 0.56 1.05 31.52
CA GLY A 264 -0.02 1.38 32.81
C GLY A 264 -1.46 1.90 32.74
N ASP A 265 -1.92 2.34 31.56
CA ASP A 265 -3.26 2.91 31.38
C ASP A 265 -4.24 1.88 30.80
N HIS A 266 -5.13 1.38 31.65
CA HIS A 266 -6.16 0.42 31.25
C HIS A 266 -7.13 0.99 30.20
N ALA A 267 -7.44 2.29 30.26
CA ALA A 267 -8.34 2.90 29.27
C ALA A 267 -7.66 2.95 27.90
N ALA A 268 -6.37 3.28 27.86
CA ALA A 268 -5.59 3.25 26.63
C ALA A 268 -5.48 1.84 26.05
N ILE A 269 -5.29 0.82 26.89
CA ILE A 269 -5.24 -0.59 26.46
C ILE A 269 -6.57 -1.04 25.84
N GLU A 270 -7.70 -0.72 26.45
CA GLU A 270 -9.01 -1.11 25.90
C GLU A 270 -9.32 -0.38 24.60
N ALA A 271 -9.04 0.92 24.53
CA ALA A 271 -9.17 1.69 23.29
C ALA A 271 -8.26 1.15 22.18
N PHE A 272 -7.06 0.68 22.53
CA PHE A 272 -6.13 0.05 21.59
C PHE A 272 -6.67 -1.28 21.05
N LYS A 273 -7.20 -2.15 21.93
CA LYS A 273 -7.82 -3.43 21.53
C LYS A 273 -9.00 -3.20 20.59
N GLU A 274 -9.86 -2.22 20.90
CA GLU A 274 -11.00 -1.89 20.06
C GLU A 274 -10.57 -1.38 18.69
N LYS A 275 -9.56 -0.49 18.65
CA LYS A 275 -9.04 0.10 17.40
C LYS A 275 -8.45 -0.93 16.44
N TYR A 276 -7.72 -1.91 16.95
CA TYR A 276 -7.02 -2.93 16.16
C TYR A 276 -7.74 -4.29 16.14
N TYR A 277 -8.95 -4.36 16.72
CA TYR A 277 -9.75 -5.59 16.82
C TYR A 277 -9.02 -6.77 17.47
N LEU A 278 -8.25 -6.49 18.53
CA LEU A 278 -7.37 -7.47 19.18
C LEU A 278 -8.00 -8.14 20.39
N THR A 279 -7.69 -9.41 20.57
CA THR A 279 -8.00 -10.17 21.79
C THR A 279 -6.91 -10.00 22.85
N ASN A 280 -7.18 -10.48 24.08
CA ASN A 280 -6.16 -10.54 25.12
C ASN A 280 -5.00 -11.47 24.77
N GLU A 281 -5.26 -12.53 24.01
CA GLU A 281 -4.23 -13.47 23.57
C GLU A 281 -3.30 -12.80 22.55
N ASP A 282 -3.85 -12.01 21.62
CA ASP A 282 -3.06 -11.24 20.64
C ASP A 282 -2.16 -10.23 21.35
N MET A 283 -2.66 -9.57 22.40
CA MET A 283 -1.86 -8.64 23.20
C MET A 283 -0.67 -9.33 23.88
N GLN A 284 -0.88 -10.54 24.42
CA GLN A 284 0.21 -11.33 25.02
C GLN A 284 1.23 -11.76 23.96
N ALA A 285 0.75 -12.18 22.79
CA ALA A 285 1.63 -12.54 21.67
C ALA A 285 2.47 -11.32 21.23
N MET A 286 1.88 -10.13 21.07
CA MET A 286 2.61 -8.91 20.73
C MET A 286 3.64 -8.52 21.79
N GLN A 287 3.34 -8.71 23.08
CA GLN A 287 4.28 -8.43 24.16
C GLN A 287 5.51 -9.35 24.14
N ALA A 288 5.36 -10.59 23.65
CA ALA A 288 6.47 -11.53 23.51
C ALA A 288 7.40 -11.21 22.33
N VAL A 289 6.98 -10.36 21.38
CA VAL A 289 7.80 -9.98 20.23
C VAL A 289 8.77 -8.87 20.63
N GLU A 290 10.05 -9.20 20.74
CA GLU A 290 11.11 -8.23 21.01
C GLU A 290 11.51 -7.49 19.73
N ILE A 291 11.14 -6.21 19.63
CA ILE A 291 11.61 -5.30 18.57
C ILE A 291 12.35 -4.11 19.17
N PRO A 292 13.33 -3.52 18.45
CA PRO A 292 14.08 -2.38 18.97
C PRO A 292 13.14 -1.18 19.16
N GLY A 293 13.27 -0.50 20.30
CA GLY A 293 12.51 0.73 20.54
C GLY A 293 12.83 1.83 19.54
N ALA A 294 11.92 2.79 19.38
CA ALA A 294 12.02 3.86 18.37
C ALA A 294 13.34 4.64 18.42
N ARG A 295 13.88 4.88 19.63
CA ARG A 295 15.17 5.57 19.82
C ARG A 295 16.34 4.77 19.25
N VAL A 296 16.40 3.47 19.52
CA VAL A 296 17.45 2.58 19.01
C VAL A 296 17.39 2.50 17.48
N ILE A 297 16.18 2.40 16.91
CA ILE A 297 15.99 2.44 15.45
C ILE A 297 16.50 3.77 14.88
N GLN A 298 16.24 4.89 15.56
CA GLN A 298 16.72 6.21 15.12
C GLN A 298 18.24 6.33 15.17
N ASP A 299 18.88 5.78 16.20
CA ASP A 299 20.34 5.76 16.33
C ASP A 299 20.97 4.93 15.19
N TYR A 300 20.40 3.77 14.86
CA TYR A 300 20.82 2.99 13.69
C TYR A 300 20.63 3.76 12.37
N ARG A 301 19.51 4.47 12.20
CA ARG A 301 19.27 5.31 11.01
C ARG A 301 20.31 6.43 10.89
N SER A 302 20.72 7.04 12.00
CA SER A 302 21.77 8.05 12.01
C SER A 302 23.09 7.46 11.54
N ALA A 303 23.55 6.37 12.16
CA ALA A 303 24.78 5.68 11.78
C ALA A 303 24.78 5.24 10.31
N TYR A 304 23.65 4.75 9.81
CA TYR A 304 23.49 4.37 8.41
C TYR A 304 23.66 5.55 7.44
N ASN A 305 23.06 6.70 7.77
CA ASN A 305 23.21 7.92 6.99
C ASN A 305 24.64 8.45 7.02
N ASP A 306 25.30 8.42 8.18
CA ASP A 306 26.70 8.82 8.34
C ASP A 306 27.64 7.97 7.48
N ILE A 307 27.44 6.64 7.48
CA ILE A 307 28.20 5.71 6.62
C ILE A 307 27.94 6.00 5.14
N ARG A 308 26.69 6.31 4.76
CA ARG A 308 26.33 6.64 3.38
C ARG A 308 26.97 7.95 2.92
N GLU A 309 27.02 8.96 3.79
CA GLU A 309 27.72 10.23 3.51
C GLU A 309 29.23 10.03 3.42
N TRP A 310 29.84 9.30 4.35
CA TRP A 310 31.25 8.95 4.33
C TRP A 310 31.63 8.28 3.00
N LEU A 311 30.86 7.28 2.56
CA LEU A 311 31.11 6.57 1.29
C LEU A 311 30.97 7.49 0.07
N ARG A 312 30.03 8.45 0.09
CA ARG A 312 29.89 9.45 -0.97
C ARG A 312 31.12 10.37 -1.04
N ARG A 313 31.61 10.84 0.11
CA ARG A 313 32.79 11.71 0.20
C ARG A 313 34.07 10.99 -0.25
N GLU A 314 34.26 9.73 0.15
CA GLU A 314 35.37 8.88 -0.32
C GLU A 314 35.38 8.73 -1.84
N LYS A 315 34.21 8.48 -2.46
CA LYS A 315 34.09 8.36 -3.93
C LYS A 315 34.37 9.66 -4.69
N VAL A 316 34.11 10.82 -4.09
CA VAL A 316 34.37 12.13 -4.71
C VAL A 316 35.80 12.60 -4.46
N GLY A 317 36.41 12.20 -3.34
CA GLY A 317 37.74 12.65 -2.91
C GLY A 317 38.93 11.82 -3.41
N ASN A 318 38.72 10.58 -3.87
CA ASN A 318 39.81 9.67 -4.24
C ASN A 318 39.65 9.07 -5.65
N GLU A 319 40.53 9.45 -6.57
CA GLU A 319 40.88 8.61 -7.74
C GLU A 319 41.82 7.44 -7.37
N ALA A 320 42.36 7.35 -6.14
CA ALA A 320 43.34 6.33 -5.79
C ALA A 320 43.38 5.96 -4.30
N ALA A 321 42.32 5.35 -3.79
CA ALA A 321 42.43 4.30 -2.78
C ALA A 321 41.29 3.31 -3.08
N GLN A 322 41.57 2.28 -3.85
CA GLN A 322 40.61 1.21 -4.10
C GLN A 322 40.26 0.57 -2.75
N SER A 323 39.11 0.95 -2.17
CA SER A 323 38.44 0.11 -1.19
C SER A 323 38.45 -1.32 -1.76
N SER A 324 39.13 -2.23 -1.07
CA SER A 324 39.19 -3.65 -1.48
C SER A 324 37.83 -4.34 -1.35
N LEU A 325 36.88 -3.68 -0.67
CA LEU A 325 35.54 -4.16 -0.42
C LEU A 325 34.56 -3.68 -1.51
N ASN A 326 33.73 -4.61 -1.98
CA ASN A 326 32.69 -4.31 -2.96
C ASN A 326 31.45 -3.70 -2.28
N TRP A 327 31.28 -2.39 -2.46
CA TRP A 327 30.16 -1.60 -1.94
C TRP A 327 28.94 -1.52 -2.89
N ARG A 328 29.00 -2.08 -4.11
CA ARG A 328 27.93 -1.96 -5.13
C ARG A 328 26.60 -2.64 -4.73
N ALA A 329 26.63 -3.61 -3.81
CA ALA A 329 25.47 -4.41 -3.41
C ALA A 329 25.02 -4.17 -1.95
N VAL A 330 25.51 -3.12 -1.29
CA VAL A 330 25.32 -2.92 0.16
C VAL A 330 24.08 -2.09 0.49
N PHE A 331 23.74 -1.12 -0.36
CA PHE A 331 22.52 -0.34 -0.21
C PHE A 331 21.44 -1.00 -1.04
N PRO A 332 20.37 -1.53 -0.42
CA PRO A 332 19.35 -2.26 -1.16
C PRO A 332 18.71 -1.35 -2.20
N VAL A 333 18.75 -1.80 -3.46
CA VAL A 333 17.78 -1.40 -4.46
C VAL A 333 16.61 -2.35 -4.23
N TYR A 334 15.55 -1.86 -3.61
CA TYR A 334 14.38 -2.69 -3.35
C TYR A 334 13.89 -3.22 -4.70
N PRO A 335 13.79 -4.55 -4.88
CA PRO A 335 13.29 -5.10 -6.11
C PRO A 335 11.81 -4.76 -6.18
N ALA A 336 11.43 -3.84 -7.07
CA ALA A 336 10.04 -3.61 -7.37
C ALA A 336 9.48 -4.88 -8.01
N ARG A 337 8.46 -5.48 -7.39
CA ARG A 337 7.81 -6.70 -7.89
C ARG A 337 6.44 -6.33 -8.44
N THR A 338 6.00 -7.10 -9.44
CA THR A 338 4.64 -6.99 -9.99
C THR A 338 3.70 -7.94 -9.25
N THR A 339 3.73 -7.90 -7.92
CA THR A 339 2.93 -8.73 -7.00
C THR A 339 1.84 -7.88 -6.33
N VAL A 340 0.86 -8.56 -5.75
CA VAL A 340 -0.30 -7.99 -5.04
C VAL A 340 -0.57 -8.73 -3.74
#